data_AF-A0A1Q3C2P9-F1
#
_entry.id   AF-A0A1Q3C2P9-F1
#
_cell.length_a   1.000
_cell.length_b   1.000
_cell.length_c   1.000
_cell.angle_alpha   90.00
_cell.angle_beta   90.00
_cell.angle_gamma   90.00
#
_symmetry.space_group_name_H-M   'P 1'
#
loop_
_entity.id
_entity.type
_entity.pdbx_description
1 polymer ?
#
loop_
_entity_poly.entity_id
_entity_poly.type
_entity_poly.pdbx_seq_one_letter_code
_entity_poly.pdbx_strand_id
1 'polypeptide(L)'
;MLQKSVVPLIVSVSTTILLSSSPAKAGFLSGFPGIESIPGPQLPPIEFLNRFNEENQKKYAEADAKFKESPLLKQLLERSKLNKEKNRQQILDKYCMRGAEWGVGDCSAEGMSPEEKESFIAMLKKKAGVE
;
A
#
# COMPACT_ATOMS: atom_id res chain seq x y z
N MET A 1 -21.07 -69.53 -21.55
CA MET A 1 -21.62 -69.09 -20.26
C MET A 1 -21.00 -67.75 -19.91
N LEU A 2 -21.87 -66.80 -19.55
CA LEU A 2 -21.68 -65.35 -19.47
C LEU A 2 -21.01 -64.92 -18.15
N GLN A 3 -20.54 -63.65 -18.12
CA GLN A 3 -20.26 -62.77 -16.96
C GLN A 3 -18.85 -62.85 -16.33
N LYS A 4 -18.14 -61.77 -15.97
CA LYS A 4 -18.53 -60.40 -15.53
C LYS A 4 -17.30 -59.45 -15.47
N SER A 5 -17.59 -58.15 -15.32
CA SER A 5 -16.69 -56.99 -15.02
C SER A 5 -16.26 -56.18 -16.26
N VAL A 6 -17.00 -55.18 -16.74
CA VAL A 6 -17.22 -53.82 -16.18
C VAL A 6 -15.91 -53.08 -15.86
N VAL A 7 -15.36 -52.41 -16.91
CA VAL A 7 -14.89 -50.99 -17.03
C VAL A 7 -14.16 -50.43 -15.78
N PRO A 8 -12.97 -49.78 -15.90
CA PRO A 8 -12.95 -48.49 -16.60
C PRO A 8 -11.65 -48.00 -17.28
N LEU A 9 -11.79 -46.83 -17.93
CA LEU A 9 -10.78 -45.80 -18.25
C LEU A 9 -10.10 -45.91 -19.64
N ILE A 10 -10.70 -45.52 -20.77
CA ILE A 10 -11.00 -44.13 -21.22
C ILE A 10 -9.91 -43.07 -20.92
N VAL A 11 -8.68 -43.45 -20.52
CA VAL A 11 -7.65 -42.44 -20.16
C VAL A 11 -6.60 -42.20 -21.27
N SER A 12 -6.54 -43.01 -22.33
CA SER A 12 -5.50 -42.84 -23.37
C SER A 12 -5.86 -41.91 -24.53
N VAL A 13 -7.14 -41.53 -24.72
CA VAL A 13 -7.55 -40.67 -25.85
C VAL A 13 -7.64 -39.18 -25.45
N SER A 14 -7.73 -38.89 -24.16
CA SER A 14 -7.90 -37.50 -23.66
C SER A 14 -6.58 -36.76 -23.39
N THR A 15 -5.43 -37.45 -23.36
CA THR A 15 -4.13 -36.82 -23.06
C THR A 15 -3.41 -36.24 -24.27
N THR A 16 -3.83 -36.54 -25.50
CA THR A 16 -3.28 -35.91 -26.72
C THR A 16 -4.00 -34.62 -27.12
N ILE A 17 -5.21 -34.38 -26.62
CA ILE A 17 -5.97 -33.14 -26.88
C ILE A 17 -5.56 -32.01 -25.93
N LEU A 18 -5.03 -32.33 -24.74
CA LEU A 18 -4.57 -31.33 -23.77
C LEU A 18 -3.15 -30.79 -24.05
N LEU A 19 -2.40 -31.35 -25.01
CA LEU A 19 -1.05 -30.89 -25.38
C LEU A 19 -0.97 -30.16 -26.72
N SER A 20 -2.07 -29.99 -27.46
CA SER A 20 -2.11 -29.11 -28.63
C SER A 20 -2.50 -27.70 -28.21
N SER A 21 -1.58 -26.99 -27.55
CA SER A 21 -1.64 -25.54 -27.45
C SER A 21 -1.24 -24.94 -28.80
N SER A 22 -2.11 -25.08 -29.80
CA SER A 22 -2.08 -24.15 -30.93
C SER A 22 -2.38 -22.78 -30.34
N PRO A 23 -1.47 -21.78 -30.40
CA PRO A 23 -1.88 -20.43 -30.09
C PRO A 23 -3.04 -20.13 -31.03
N ALA A 24 -4.23 -19.87 -30.48
CA ALA A 24 -5.35 -19.41 -31.28
C ALA A 24 -4.83 -18.17 -32.01
N LYS A 25 -4.61 -18.30 -33.33
CA LYS A 25 -4.27 -17.19 -34.19
C LYS A 25 -5.50 -16.31 -34.12
N ALA A 26 -5.45 -15.34 -33.21
CA ALA A 26 -6.55 -14.44 -32.99
C ALA A 26 -6.82 -13.82 -34.37
N GLY A 27 -8.04 -14.06 -34.87
CA GLY A 27 -8.40 -13.81 -36.27
C GLY A 27 -8.14 -12.36 -36.65
N PHE A 28 -8.25 -12.04 -37.94
CA PHE A 28 -7.94 -10.75 -38.55
C PHE A 28 -8.36 -9.49 -37.74
N LEU A 29 -9.33 -9.61 -36.83
CA LEU A 29 -9.87 -8.54 -36.00
C LEU A 29 -9.23 -8.37 -34.59
N SER A 30 -8.32 -9.25 -34.15
CA SER A 30 -7.79 -9.26 -32.77
C SER A 30 -6.80 -8.14 -32.42
N GLY A 31 -6.42 -7.31 -33.38
CA GLY A 31 -5.57 -6.13 -33.16
C GLY A 31 -6.23 -4.84 -33.63
N PHE A 32 -7.50 -4.86 -34.04
CA PHE A 32 -8.19 -3.65 -34.42
C PHE A 32 -8.59 -2.90 -33.16
N PRO A 33 -8.14 -1.64 -33.01
CA PRO A 33 -8.57 -0.85 -31.89
C PRO A 33 -10.08 -0.61 -32.13
N GLY A 34 -10.92 -1.00 -31.17
CA GLY A 34 -12.38 -0.98 -31.32
C GLY A 34 -12.91 0.42 -31.67
N ILE A 35 -14.21 0.56 -31.94
CA ILE A 35 -14.85 1.87 -32.19
C ILE A 35 -14.56 2.95 -31.12
N GLU A 36 -14.10 2.56 -29.93
CA GLU A 36 -13.61 3.45 -28.86
C GLU A 36 -12.27 4.16 -29.20
N SER A 37 -11.51 3.66 -30.17
CA SER A 37 -10.25 4.21 -30.64
C SER A 37 -10.39 5.38 -31.61
N ILE A 38 -11.59 5.56 -32.16
CA ILE A 38 -11.89 6.72 -32.99
C ILE A 38 -12.37 7.78 -32.00
N PRO A 39 -11.57 8.82 -31.71
CA PRO A 39 -11.98 9.87 -30.79
C PRO A 39 -13.31 10.44 -31.30
N GLY A 40 -14.34 10.34 -30.45
CA GLY A 40 -15.67 10.82 -30.79
C GLY A 40 -15.61 12.30 -31.18
N PRO A 41 -16.52 12.77 -32.06
CA PRO A 41 -16.56 14.17 -32.45
C PRO A 41 -16.61 15.05 -31.20
N GLN A 42 -15.77 16.09 -31.17
CA GLN A 42 -15.75 17.02 -30.05
C GLN A 42 -17.10 17.72 -29.99
N LEU A 43 -17.84 17.49 -28.91
CA LEU A 43 -19.09 18.18 -28.66
C LEU A 43 -18.79 19.68 -28.55
N PRO A 44 -19.62 20.55 -29.16
CA PRO A 44 -19.42 21.99 -29.05
C PRO A 44 -19.44 22.39 -27.56
N PRO A 45 -18.46 23.16 -27.09
CA PRO A 45 -18.40 23.57 -25.70
C PRO A 45 -19.64 24.41 -25.39
N ILE A 46 -20.47 23.91 -24.48
CA ILE A 46 -21.66 24.64 -24.02
C ILE A 46 -21.17 25.68 -23.01
N GLU A 47 -21.22 26.97 -23.38
CA GLU A 47 -20.70 28.07 -22.56
C GLU A 47 -21.24 28.07 -21.12
N PHE A 48 -22.51 27.70 -20.93
CA PHE A 48 -23.11 27.60 -19.61
C PHE A 48 -22.46 26.52 -18.73
N LEU A 49 -22.15 25.35 -19.29
CA LEU A 49 -21.50 24.26 -18.52
C LEU A 49 -20.10 24.65 -18.09
N ASN A 50 -19.36 25.37 -18.95
CA ASN A 50 -18.02 25.87 -18.60
C ASN A 50 -18.11 26.90 -17.47
N ARG A 51 -19.01 27.89 -17.56
CA ARG A 51 -19.22 28.87 -16.49
C ARG A 51 -19.64 28.22 -15.18
N PHE A 52 -20.55 27.23 -15.23
CA PHE A 52 -20.99 26.49 -14.05
C PHE A 52 -19.84 25.68 -13.43
N ASN A 53 -19.01 25.01 -14.24
CA ASN A 53 -17.83 24.29 -13.76
C ASN A 53 -16.81 25.23 -13.11
N GLU A 54 -16.53 26.38 -13.73
CA GLU A 54 -15.62 27.40 -13.20
C GLU A 54 -16.13 27.97 -11.87
N GLU A 55 -17.42 28.30 -11.76
CA GLU A 55 -18.03 28.79 -10.53
C GLU A 55 -17.96 27.76 -9.40
N ASN A 56 -18.21 26.48 -9.71
CA ASN A 56 -18.08 25.42 -8.71
C ASN A 56 -16.63 25.23 -8.28
N GLN A 57 -15.68 25.21 -9.22
CA GLN A 57 -14.25 25.15 -8.89
C GLN A 57 -13.81 26.31 -8.00
N LYS A 58 -14.28 27.54 -8.28
CA LYS A 58 -14.02 28.70 -7.43
C LYS A 58 -14.58 28.50 -6.02
N LYS A 59 -15.82 28.03 -5.89
CA LYS A 59 -16.43 27.73 -4.58
C LYS A 59 -15.65 26.68 -3.79
N TYR A 60 -15.19 25.61 -4.44
CA TYR A 60 -14.35 24.61 -3.79
C TYR A 60 -13.00 25.17 -3.36
N ALA A 61 -12.35 25.97 -4.20
CA ALA A 61 -11.07 26.60 -3.88
C ALA A 61 -11.20 27.58 -2.71
N GLU A 62 -12.26 28.37 -2.66
CA GLU A 62 -12.56 29.28 -1.55
C GLU A 62 -12.86 28.53 -0.25
N ALA A 63 -13.63 27.43 -0.32
CA ALA A 63 -13.92 26.60 0.84
C ALA A 63 -12.63 25.93 1.38
N ASP A 64 -11.77 25.44 0.50
CA ASP A 64 -10.48 24.84 0.87
C ASP A 64 -9.51 25.87 1.45
N ALA A 65 -9.50 27.11 0.92
CA ALA A 65 -8.75 28.22 1.51
C ALA A 65 -9.23 28.56 2.93
N LYS A 66 -10.55 28.70 3.12
CA LYS A 66 -11.15 28.92 4.45
C LYS A 66 -10.84 27.79 5.42
N PHE A 67 -10.86 26.54 4.94
CA PHE A 67 -10.51 25.38 5.76
C PHE A 67 -9.03 25.40 6.17
N LYS A 68 -8.13 25.73 5.24
CA LYS A 68 -6.68 25.88 5.51
C LYS A 68 -6.39 26.98 6.51
N GLU A 69 -7.17 28.05 6.49
CA GLU A 69 -7.05 29.17 7.41
C GLU A 69 -7.68 28.90 8.79
N SER A 70 -8.48 27.85 8.91
CA SER A 70 -9.21 27.54 10.13
C SER A 70 -8.27 27.38 11.33
N PRO A 71 -8.66 27.89 12.52
CA PRO A 71 -7.83 27.82 13.71
C PRO A 71 -7.59 26.37 14.16
N LEU A 72 -8.57 25.50 13.94
CA LEU A 72 -8.47 24.07 14.27
C LEU A 72 -7.40 23.37 13.44
N LEU A 73 -7.35 23.60 12.12
CA LEU A 73 -6.35 22.94 11.27
C LEU A 73 -4.94 23.40 11.63
N LYS A 74 -4.75 24.70 11.88
CA LYS A 74 -3.45 25.26 12.31
C LYS A 74 -2.98 24.61 13.61
N GLN A 75 -3.85 24.53 14.61
CA GLN A 75 -3.54 23.87 15.89
C GLN A 75 -3.17 22.39 15.71
N LEU A 76 -3.90 21.66 14.87
CA LEU A 76 -3.63 20.25 14.59
C LEU A 76 -2.33 20.05 13.81
N LEU A 77 -2.01 20.95 12.87
CA LEU A 77 -0.75 20.94 12.14
C LEU A 77 0.45 21.19 13.07
N GLU A 78 0.35 22.15 13.98
CA GLU A 78 1.37 22.41 14.99
C GLU A 78 1.57 21.20 15.91
N ARG A 79 0.47 20.62 16.41
CA ARG A 79 0.53 19.40 17.22
C ARG A 79 1.13 18.22 16.47
N SER A 80 0.80 18.05 15.19
CA SER A 80 1.36 17.01 14.33
C SER A 80 2.87 17.18 14.15
N LYS A 81 3.34 18.40 13.90
CA LYS A 81 4.77 18.72 13.81
C LYS A 81 5.51 18.41 15.11
N LEU A 82 4.95 18.79 16.26
CA LEU A 82 5.53 18.50 17.57
C LEU A 82 5.57 17.00 17.86
N ASN A 83 4.52 16.26 17.48
CA ASN A 83 4.43 14.82 17.68
C ASN A 83 5.35 14.04 16.75
N LYS A 84 5.66 14.55 15.55
CA LYS A 84 6.50 13.84 14.58
C LYS A 84 7.87 13.49 15.17
N GLU A 85 8.55 14.47 15.75
CA GLU A 85 9.90 14.25 16.30
C GLU A 85 9.83 13.43 17.59
N LYS A 86 8.85 13.69 18.46
CA LYS A 86 8.64 12.89 19.68
C LYS A 86 8.38 11.42 19.36
N ASN A 87 7.51 11.14 18.40
CA ASN A 87 7.19 9.77 17.98
C ASN A 87 8.40 9.10 17.34
N ARG A 88 9.19 9.83 16.54
CA ARG A 88 10.43 9.32 15.97
C ARG A 88 11.39 8.87 17.08
N GLN A 89 11.62 9.71 18.08
CA GLN A 89 12.50 9.40 19.21
C GLN A 89 11.97 8.22 20.02
N GLN A 90 10.69 8.22 20.37
CA GLN A 90 10.06 7.10 21.09
C GLN A 90 10.18 5.77 20.35
N ILE A 91 10.08 5.79 19.02
CA ILE A 91 10.26 4.58 18.21
C ILE A 91 11.72 4.13 18.26
N LEU A 92 12.68 5.03 18.07
CA LEU A 92 14.11 4.71 18.15
C LEU A 92 14.50 4.18 19.53
N ASP A 93 14.02 4.82 20.60
CA ASP A 93 14.28 4.39 21.98
C ASP A 93 13.71 2.99 22.23
N LYS A 94 12.49 2.68 21.74
CA LYS A 94 11.92 1.32 21.82
C LYS A 94 12.76 0.28 21.10
N TYR A 95 13.26 0.58 19.90
CA TYR A 95 14.12 -0.35 19.17
C TYR A 95 15.48 -0.53 19.84
N CYS A 96 16.07 0.56 20.35
CA CYS A 96 17.35 0.53 21.05
C CYS A 96 17.26 -0.29 22.36
N MET A 97 16.20 -0.06 23.13
CA MET A 97 15.84 -0.85 24.31
C MET A 97 15.75 -2.35 24.02
N ARG A 98 14.95 -2.71 23.01
CA ARG A 98 14.79 -4.11 22.61
C ARG A 98 16.09 -4.70 22.08
N GLY A 99 16.86 -3.92 21.32
CA GLY A 99 18.16 -4.34 20.80
C GLY A 99 19.16 -4.63 21.92
N ALA A 100 19.19 -3.79 22.96
CA ALA A 100 20.03 -4.00 24.14
C ALA A 100 19.63 -5.26 24.93
N GLU A 101 18.32 -5.50 25.07
CA GLU A 101 17.80 -6.70 25.74
C GLU A 101 18.16 -7.99 24.97
N TRP A 102 17.95 -7.97 23.65
CA TRP A 102 18.10 -9.14 22.76
C TRP A 102 19.52 -9.34 22.23
N GLY A 103 20.42 -8.37 22.43
CA GLY A 103 21.81 -8.43 21.95
C GLY A 103 21.96 -8.20 20.45
N VAL A 104 21.01 -7.55 19.78
CA VAL A 104 21.01 -7.39 18.31
C VAL A 104 20.88 -5.93 17.90
N GLY A 105 21.65 -5.51 16.89
CA GLY A 105 21.60 -4.18 16.27
C GLY A 105 22.60 -3.18 16.87
N ASP A 106 22.46 -1.90 16.47
CA ASP A 106 23.42 -0.84 16.82
C ASP A 106 23.47 -0.49 18.32
N CYS A 107 22.43 -0.88 19.08
CA CYS A 107 22.35 -0.71 20.53
C CYS A 107 22.58 -2.04 21.29
N SER A 108 23.19 -3.05 20.69
CA SER A 108 23.43 -4.32 21.36
C SER A 108 24.36 -4.14 22.57
N ALA A 109 24.00 -4.80 23.67
CA ALA A 109 24.88 -4.97 24.83
C ALA A 109 25.65 -6.30 24.78
N GLU A 110 25.81 -6.85 23.57
CA GLU A 110 26.49 -8.12 23.35
C GLU A 110 27.99 -7.93 23.54
N GLY A 111 28.62 -8.77 24.37
CA GLY A 111 30.03 -8.63 24.75
C GLY A 111 30.30 -7.72 25.96
N MET A 112 29.27 -7.10 26.55
CA MET A 112 29.38 -6.47 27.88
C MET A 112 29.34 -7.52 29.00
N SER A 113 29.92 -7.22 30.16
CA SER A 113 29.67 -8.03 31.36
C SER A 113 28.17 -7.98 31.73
N PRO A 114 27.63 -9.00 32.42
CA PRO A 114 26.21 -9.03 32.78
C PRO A 114 25.79 -7.80 33.61
N GLU A 115 26.67 -7.33 34.49
CA GLU A 115 26.44 -6.15 35.33
C GLU A 115 26.38 -4.85 34.49
N GLU A 116 27.32 -4.68 33.55
CA GLU A 116 27.32 -3.53 32.64
C GLU A 116 26.10 -3.53 31.72
N LYS A 117 25.69 -4.70 31.21
CA LYS A 117 24.48 -4.86 30.39
C LYS A 117 23.23 -4.40 31.14
N GLU A 118 23.05 -4.84 32.39
CA GLU A 118 21.90 -4.42 33.20
C GLU A 118 21.93 -2.92 33.48
N SER A 119 23.10 -2.36 33.79
CA SER A 119 23.26 -0.91 34.02
C SER A 119 22.93 -0.08 32.77
N PHE A 120 23.33 -0.57 31.59
CA PHE A 120 23.06 0.08 30.30
C PHE A 120 21.57 0.03 29.95
N ILE A 121 20.92 -1.12 30.13
CA ILE A 121 19.48 -1.28 29.93
C ILE A 121 18.71 -0.37 30.91
N ALA A 122 19.12 -0.28 32.18
CA ALA A 122 18.50 0.62 33.15
C ALA A 122 18.63 2.10 32.75
N MET A 123 19.79 2.50 32.22
CA MET A 123 20.00 3.85 31.71
C MET A 123 19.07 4.17 30.52
N LEU A 124 18.93 3.23 29.59
CA LEU A 124 18.03 3.39 28.44
C LEU A 124 16.56 3.46 28.86
N LYS A 125 16.13 2.65 29.84
CA LYS A 125 14.76 2.69 30.42
C LYS A 125 14.45 4.04 31.04
N LYS A 126 15.39 4.56 31.83
CA LYS A 126 15.30 5.90 32.43
C LYS A 126 15.22 7.00 31.37
N LYS A 127 16.01 6.90 30.30
CA LYS A 127 15.97 7.86 29.18
C LYS A 127 14.63 7.81 28.42
N ALA A 128 14.07 6.62 28.24
CA ALA A 128 12.79 6.41 27.58
C ALA A 128 11.56 6.74 28.45
N GLY A 129 11.76 7.06 29.74
CA GLY A 129 10.67 7.32 30.68
C GLY A 129 9.83 6.09 31.01
N VAL A 130 10.43 4.90 30.90
CA VAL A 130 9.84 3.62 31.26
C VAL A 130 10.50 3.19 32.56
N GLU A 131 10.11 3.81 33.68
CA GLU A 131 10.49 3.34 35.02
C GLU A 131 9.74 2.07 35.39
#